data_AF-A0A0B7C273-F1
#
_entry.id   AF-A0A0B7C273-F1
#
_cell.length_a   1.000
_cell.length_b   1.000
_cell.length_c   1.000
_cell.angle_alpha   90.00
_cell.angle_beta   90.00
_cell.angle_gamma   90.00
#
_symmetry.space_group_name_H-M   'P 1'
#
loop_
_entity.id
_entity.type
_entity.pdbx_description
1 polymer ?
#
loop_
_entity_poly.entity_id
_entity_poly.type
_entity_poly.pdbx_seq_one_letter_code
_entity_poly.pdbx_strand_id
1 'polypeptide(L)'
;VLFTDLVLLMQSSSNPFIVNLFPEVVDVTNKGRPTTASSKIKTQANKLVETLMKCTPHYIRCIKPNETKRAKDWEDVRVKHQVEYLGLKENIRVR
;
A
#
# COMPACT_ATOMS: atom_id res chain seq x y z
N VAL A 1 -12.52 4.69 -3.71
CA VAL A 1 -13.14 6.04 -3.78
C VAL A 1 -14.61 5.78 -3.90
N LEU A 2 -15.41 6.23 -2.95
CA LEU A 2 -16.85 5.97 -2.94
C LEU A 2 -17.54 7.31 -2.78
N PHE A 3 -18.55 7.56 -3.59
CA PHE A 3 -19.38 8.75 -3.45
C PHE A 3 -20.35 8.56 -2.27
N THR A 4 -20.78 9.68 -1.69
CA THR A 4 -21.59 9.70 -0.48
C THR A 4 -22.98 9.10 -0.68
N ASP A 5 -23.55 9.24 -1.87
CA ASP A 5 -24.81 8.62 -2.28
C ASP A 5 -24.75 7.09 -2.23
N LEU A 6 -23.65 6.48 -2.68
CA LEU A 6 -23.45 5.04 -2.62
C LEU A 6 -23.27 4.55 -1.17
N VAL A 7 -22.64 5.34 -0.31
CA VAL A 7 -22.54 5.03 1.13
C VAL A 7 -23.94 5.03 1.77
N LEU A 8 -24.73 6.07 1.51
CA LEU A 8 -26.10 6.19 2.02
C LEU A 8 -27.00 5.06 1.51
N LEU A 9 -26.85 4.66 0.24
CA LEU A 9 -27.59 3.52 -0.32
C LEU A 9 -27.28 2.24 0.46
N MET A 10 -26.01 1.93 0.72
CA MET A 10 -25.64 0.74 1.47
C MET A 10 -26.13 0.77 2.92
N GLN A 11 -26.16 1.96 3.54
CA GLN A 11 -26.69 2.17 4.89
C GLN A 11 -28.21 2.00 4.99
N SER A 12 -28.95 2.11 3.87
CA SER A 12 -30.39 1.83 3.84
C SER A 12 -30.75 0.35 3.80
N SER A 13 -29.75 -0.55 3.77
CA SER A 13 -29.96 -1.99 3.79
C SER A 13 -30.63 -2.45 5.10
N SER A 14 -31.52 -3.44 4.99
CA SER A 14 -32.08 -4.14 6.16
C SER A 14 -31.12 -5.15 6.78
N ASN A 15 -29.99 -5.48 6.11
CA ASN A 15 -29.00 -6.42 6.61
C ASN A 15 -27.99 -5.70 7.52
N PRO A 16 -27.92 -6.04 8.83
CA PRO A 16 -27.00 -5.40 9.77
C PRO A 16 -25.52 -5.52 9.36
N PHE A 17 -25.11 -6.62 8.72
CA PHE A 17 -23.74 -6.79 8.25
C PHE A 17 -23.36 -5.75 7.18
N ILE A 18 -24.29 -5.47 6.26
CA ILE A 18 -24.07 -4.49 5.20
C ILE A 18 -23.97 -3.09 5.79
N VAL A 19 -24.90 -2.72 6.68
CA VAL A 19 -24.87 -1.40 7.34
C VAL A 19 -23.57 -1.22 8.12
N ASN A 20 -23.10 -2.25 8.83
CA ASN A 20 -21.87 -2.19 9.62
C ASN A 20 -20.59 -2.07 8.80
N LEU A 21 -20.60 -2.43 7.52
CA LEU A 21 -19.43 -2.25 6.62
C LEU A 21 -19.23 -0.78 6.23
N PHE A 22 -20.26 0.06 6.38
CA PHE A 22 -20.25 1.49 6.04
C PHE A 22 -20.55 2.35 7.28
N PRO A 23 -19.63 2.43 8.26
CA PRO A 23 -19.85 3.17 9.50
C PRO A 23 -19.72 4.69 9.35
N GLU A 24 -19.44 5.19 8.14
CA GLU A 24 -19.16 6.60 7.88
C GLU A 24 -20.40 7.47 8.11
N VAL A 25 -20.28 8.50 8.97
CA VAL A 25 -21.32 9.53 9.12
C VAL A 25 -21.20 10.48 7.94
N VAL A 26 -22.15 10.39 7.01
CA VAL A 26 -22.17 11.18 5.79
C VAL A 26 -22.84 12.53 6.06
N ASP A 27 -22.08 13.62 5.95
CA ASP A 27 -22.64 14.96 5.97
C ASP A 27 -23.31 15.28 4.61
N VAL A 28 -24.64 15.28 4.59
CA VAL A 28 -25.46 15.54 3.41
C VAL A 28 -25.30 16.97 2.86
N THR A 29 -24.72 17.89 3.63
CA THR A 29 -24.47 19.26 3.18
C THR A 29 -23.19 19.39 2.37
N ASN A 30 -22.25 18.46 2.53
CA ASN A 30 -20.94 18.50 1.90
C ASN A 30 -20.94 17.72 0.57
N LYS A 31 -21.26 18.42 -0.52
CA LYS A 31 -21.23 17.88 -1.90
C LYS A 31 -19.81 17.81 -2.50
N GLY A 32 -18.78 17.88 -1.65
CA GLY A 32 -17.38 17.79 -2.08
C GLY A 32 -17.09 16.46 -2.80
N ARG A 33 -16.29 16.52 -3.87
CA ARG A 33 -15.88 15.31 -4.58
C ARG A 33 -15.03 14.43 -3.65
N PRO A 34 -15.29 13.12 -3.56
CA PRO A 34 -14.51 12.23 -2.70
C PRO A 34 -13.03 12.21 -3.11
N THR A 35 -12.15 11.96 -2.15
CA THR A 35 -10.70 11.87 -2.38
C THR A 35 -10.37 10.79 -3.41
N THR A 36 -9.43 11.08 -4.32
CA THR A 36 -9.02 10.13 -5.36
C THR A 36 -8.24 8.96 -4.77
N ALA A 37 -8.19 7.83 -5.49
CA ALA A 37 -7.43 6.65 -5.05
C ALA A 37 -5.96 6.99 -4.84
N SER A 38 -5.38 7.78 -5.76
CA SER A 38 -3.99 8.26 -5.67
C SER A 38 -3.77 9.12 -4.42
N SER A 39 -4.72 10.00 -4.07
CA SER A 39 -4.64 10.79 -2.84
C SER A 39 -4.69 9.91 -1.60
N LYS A 40 -5.57 8.90 -1.56
CA LYS A 40 -5.64 7.95 -0.43
C LYS A 40 -4.33 7.16 -0.26
N ILE A 41 -3.76 6.63 -1.35
CA ILE A 41 -2.48 5.90 -1.32
C ILE A 41 -1.36 6.81 -0.81
N LYS A 42 -1.29 8.07 -1.29
CA LYS A 42 -0.29 9.03 -0.84
C LYS A 42 -0.38 9.28 0.67
N THR A 43 -1.59 9.53 1.18
CA THR A 43 -1.82 9.76 2.61
C THR A 43 -1.45 8.53 3.45
N GLN A 44 -1.82 7.33 2.99
CA GLN A 44 -1.49 6.07 3.67
C GLN A 44 0.02 5.81 3.69
N ALA A 45 0.72 6.05 2.58
CA ALA A 45 2.16 5.91 2.49
C ALA A 45 2.89 6.89 3.43
N ASN A 46 2.47 8.15 3.48
CA ASN A 46 3.05 9.14 4.39
C ASN A 46 2.86 8.73 5.86
N LYS A 47 1.65 8.30 6.24
CA LYS A 47 1.37 7.83 7.60
C LYS A 47 2.21 6.61 7.99
N LEU A 48 2.43 5.69 7.04
CA LEU A 48 3.29 4.53 7.24
C LEU A 48 4.73 4.96 7.51
N VAL A 49 5.31 5.83 6.66
CA VAL A 49 6.67 6.33 6.83
C VAL A 49 6.84 7.00 8.19
N GLU A 50 5.90 7.87 8.56
CA GLU A 50 5.92 8.59 9.83
C GLU A 50 5.86 7.64 11.05
N THR A 51 5.19 6.49 10.91
CA THR A 51 5.16 5.44 11.94
C THR A 51 6.48 4.69 12.01
N LEU A 52 7.05 4.30 10.86
CA LEU A 52 8.32 3.58 10.79
C LEU A 52 9.48 4.40 11.36
N MET A 53 9.47 5.73 11.16
CA MET A 53 10.50 6.64 11.68
C MET A 53 10.50 6.76 13.22
N LYS A 54 9.45 6.30 13.91
CA LYS A 54 9.36 6.33 15.38
C LYS A 54 9.97 5.09 16.05
N CYS A 55 10.39 4.10 15.26
CA CYS A 55 10.90 2.81 15.75
C CYS A 55 12.37 2.60 15.32
N THR A 56 13.05 1.66 15.98
CA THR A 56 14.37 1.18 15.52
C THR A 56 14.20 0.28 14.29
N PRO A 57 14.82 0.63 13.14
CA PRO A 57 14.60 -0.12 11.91
C PRO A 57 15.48 -1.37 11.82
N HIS A 58 14.91 -2.45 11.30
CA HIS A 58 15.62 -3.66 10.89
C HIS A 58 15.28 -3.96 9.43
N TYR A 59 16.29 -4.12 8.58
CA TYR A 59 16.11 -4.22 7.13
C TYR A 59 16.36 -5.63 6.63
N ILE A 60 15.44 -6.16 5.81
CA ILE A 60 15.60 -7.38 5.03
C ILE A 60 15.42 -7.02 3.55
N ARG A 61 16.36 -7.42 2.69
CA ARG A 61 16.29 -7.22 1.24
C ARG A 61 16.13 -8.58 0.57
N CYS A 62 14.94 -8.85 0.03
CA CYS A 62 14.66 -10.09 -0.70
C CYS A 62 15.07 -9.95 -2.17
N ILE A 63 15.66 -11.00 -2.74
CA ILE A 63 16.01 -11.09 -4.16
C ILE A 63 15.22 -12.23 -4.79
N LYS A 64 14.57 -11.98 -5.93
CA LYS A 64 13.88 -13.00 -6.72
C LYS A 64 14.88 -13.64 -7.69
N PRO A 65 15.26 -14.93 -7.53
CA PRO A 65 16.33 -15.53 -8.32
C PRO A 65 15.94 -15.87 -9.76
N ASN A 66 14.65 -16.07 -10.04
CA ASN A 66 14.11 -16.40 -11.37
C ASN A 66 12.60 -16.08 -11.47
N GLU A 67 12.07 -15.97 -12.69
CA GLU A 67 10.63 -15.83 -12.96
C GLU A 67 9.88 -17.16 -13.11
N THR A 68 10.61 -18.25 -13.35
CA THR A 68 10.05 -19.59 -13.62
C THR A 68 9.49 -20.28 -12.36
N LYS A 69 9.73 -19.68 -11.18
CA LYS A 69 9.35 -20.21 -9.86
C LYS A 69 9.98 -21.57 -9.56
N ARG A 70 11.11 -21.90 -10.19
CA ARG A 70 11.81 -23.16 -9.97
C ARG A 70 12.87 -23.02 -8.90
N ALA A 71 13.00 -24.04 -8.06
CA ALA A 71 14.11 -24.14 -7.13
C ALA A 71 15.43 -24.29 -7.91
N LYS A 72 16.51 -23.68 -7.40
CA LYS A 72 17.86 -23.75 -7.97
C LYS A 72 18.00 -23.20 -9.39
N ASP A 73 17.04 -22.44 -9.87
CA ASP A 73 17.09 -21.73 -11.15
C ASP A 73 17.56 -20.29 -10.91
N TRP A 74 18.62 -19.85 -11.59
CA TRP A 74 19.30 -18.57 -11.33
C TRP A 74 19.42 -17.73 -12.59
N GLU A 75 18.84 -16.54 -12.55
CA GLU A 75 18.85 -15.59 -13.66
C GLU A 75 19.77 -14.41 -13.34
N ASP A 76 21.04 -14.52 -13.76
CA ASP A 76 22.11 -13.59 -13.39
C ASP A 76 21.79 -12.13 -13.73
N VAL A 77 21.35 -11.87 -14.96
CA VAL A 77 21.00 -10.52 -15.42
C VAL A 77 19.92 -9.88 -14.54
N ARG A 78 18.92 -10.68 -14.14
CA ARG A 78 17.80 -10.22 -13.32
C ARG A 78 18.23 -9.97 -11.87
N VAL A 79 19.03 -10.86 -11.31
CA VAL A 79 19.56 -10.66 -9.96
C VAL A 79 20.51 -9.45 -9.93
N LYS A 80 21.38 -9.30 -10.92
CA LYS A 80 22.26 -8.14 -11.06
C LYS A 80 21.46 -6.83 -11.09
N HIS A 81 20.41 -6.76 -11.90
CA HIS A 81 19.53 -5.59 -11.93
C HIS A 81 18.90 -5.30 -10.56
N GLN A 82 18.47 -6.34 -9.81
CA GLN A 82 17.96 -6.18 -8.44
C GLN A 82 19.01 -5.65 -7.48
N VAL A 83 20.23 -6.16 -7.53
CA VAL A 83 21.35 -5.70 -6.71
C VAL A 83 21.64 -4.22 -6.98
N GLU A 84 21.61 -3.80 -8.25
CA GLU A 84 21.85 -2.42 -8.68
C GLU A 84 20.72 -1.47 -8.25
N TYR A 85 19.45 -1.74 -8.55
CA TYR A 85 18.37 -0.81 -8.19
C TYR A 85 18.08 -0.76 -6.68
N LEU A 86 18.43 -1.82 -5.93
CA LEU A 86 18.38 -1.81 -4.46
C LEU A 86 19.57 -1.08 -3.83
N GLY A 87 20.58 -0.70 -4.63
CA GLY A 87 21.78 -0.01 -4.17
C GLY A 87 22.60 -0.83 -3.18
N LEU A 88 22.63 -2.16 -3.31
CA LEU A 88 23.28 -3.02 -2.32
C LEU A 88 24.80 -2.78 -2.28
N LYS A 89 25.41 -2.50 -3.43
CA LYS A 89 26.83 -2.17 -3.52
C LYS A 89 27.14 -0.85 -2.79
N GLU A 90 26.30 0.16 -2.96
CA GLU A 90 26.42 1.47 -2.33
C GLU A 90 26.21 1.36 -0.82
N ASN A 91 25.22 0.58 -0.39
CA ASN A 91 24.97 0.31 1.03
C ASN A 91 26.17 -0.37 1.71
N ILE A 92 26.88 -1.26 1.02
CA ILE A 92 28.12 -1.88 1.55
C ILE A 92 29.27 -0.87 1.62
N ARG A 93 29.36 0.08 0.67
CA ARG A 93 30.45 1.09 0.66
C ARG A 93 30.32 2.16 1.73
N VAL A 94 29.09 2.49 2.14
CA VAL A 94 28.81 3.52 3.17
C VAL A 94 28.89 2.94 4.58
N ARG A 95 28.73 1.62 4.72
CA ARG A 95 28.80 0.91 5.99
C ARG A 95 30.23 0.52 6.34
#